data_AF-A0AA96X7P5-F1
#
_entry.id   AF-A0AA96X7P5-F1
#
_cell.length_a   1.000
_cell.length_b   1.000
_cell.length_c   1.000
_cell.angle_alpha   90.00
_cell.angle_beta   90.00
_cell.angle_gamma   90.00
#
_symmetry.space_group_name_H-M   'P 1'
#
loop_
_entity.id
_entity.type
_entity.pdbx_description
1 polymer ?
#
loop_
_entity_poly.entity_id
_entity_poly.type
_entity_poly.pdbx_seq_one_letter_code
_entity_poly.pdbx_strand_id
1 'polypeptide(L)'
;MKTPSRNYLLLLILLCLLTGCGGGASSGSDDAPTTEEEIDNEFPTANITFPSSNGLWSDKEQLTVRGSASDNIKVVSVRVNGIEASSDNDFETWQAKITLEEGSTTAINVEVTDVNGNTSANAASIGVNSYDDFYSYRLYTPLAFDSDRNLAYTFNPTRELNLETMQERHVDSELSDVQGAKFDQGSGNFYLIKNDELLSVDREFNTIEVISATEDQSLSFGRRSHISIDYGTRDIYVQSYYKNYLIKVDPATGEREKISSITYEDGRSVGNFIGGIEIVDGRFFLVSDDGLLELNPDTWLATEISGSNIGSGDDFIRLAGLSIDLINNLAYTTDIHSKVFEINLVSGDRKSISSGLESDNENLIFSTALSGIIDVGESLIVNSSFLTGHTLLINKRDGSRALISKKTRGKGPLLSTTSELVYDEFRKQTVILNDIYTDS
;
A
#
# COMPACT_ATOMS: atom_id res chain seq x y z
N MET A 1 -2.54 58.66 -19.01
CA MET A 1 -2.75 58.92 -20.47
C MET A 1 -3.38 57.67 -21.04
N LYS A 2 -4.65 57.69 -21.46
CA LYS A 2 -5.10 57.99 -22.84
C LYS A 2 -4.49 57.06 -23.91
N THR A 3 -5.30 56.07 -24.30
CA THR A 3 -5.47 55.40 -25.62
C THR A 3 -5.45 56.39 -26.82
N PRO A 4 -5.36 55.99 -28.12
CA PRO A 4 -5.98 54.80 -28.78
C PRO A 4 -5.05 54.15 -29.87
N SER A 5 -5.44 53.46 -30.98
CA SER A 5 -6.73 53.19 -31.66
C SER A 5 -6.68 52.02 -32.69
N ARG A 6 -7.70 51.13 -32.64
CA ARG A 6 -8.57 50.63 -33.74
C ARG A 6 -8.02 50.12 -35.10
N ASN A 7 -8.46 48.89 -35.41
CA ASN A 7 -9.24 48.46 -36.60
C ASN A 7 -8.65 48.41 -38.04
N TYR A 8 -9.34 47.54 -38.80
CA TYR A 8 -9.54 47.40 -40.26
C TYR A 8 -8.64 46.36 -40.94
N LEU A 9 -9.04 45.57 -41.94
CA LEU A 9 -10.31 45.14 -42.60
C LEU A 9 -9.84 44.39 -43.87
N LEU A 10 -10.61 43.40 -44.35
CA LEU A 10 -10.58 42.72 -45.68
C LEU A 10 -9.61 43.23 -46.78
N LEU A 11 -9.01 42.29 -47.56
CA LEU A 11 -9.53 41.97 -48.92
C LEU A 11 -8.92 40.70 -49.57
N LEU A 12 -9.70 40.08 -50.48
CA LEU A 12 -9.31 39.01 -51.42
C LEU A 12 -8.41 39.51 -52.57
N ILE A 13 -7.55 38.60 -53.07
CA ILE A 13 -7.02 38.52 -54.46
C ILE A 13 -6.89 37.00 -54.75
N LEU A 14 -7.48 36.31 -55.75
CA LEU A 14 -7.73 36.45 -57.21
C LEU A 14 -6.79 35.52 -58.03
N LEU A 15 -7.28 35.03 -59.19
CA LEU A 15 -6.66 34.13 -60.21
C LEU A 15 -6.63 32.62 -59.84
N CYS A 16 -6.84 31.68 -60.78
CA CYS A 16 -6.77 31.74 -62.25
C CYS A 16 -8.02 31.25 -63.01
N LEU A 17 -8.14 31.71 -64.26
CA LEU A 17 -9.04 31.21 -65.30
C LEU A 17 -8.49 29.94 -65.96
N LEU A 18 -9.37 29.09 -66.49
CA LEU A 18 -9.19 28.51 -67.83
C LEU A 18 -10.55 28.15 -68.45
N THR A 19 -10.77 28.61 -69.68
CA THR A 19 -11.99 28.35 -70.47
C THR A 19 -11.80 27.16 -71.39
N GLY A 20 -12.72 26.19 -71.37
CA GLY A 20 -12.81 25.11 -72.36
C GLY A 20 -14.24 24.95 -72.85
N CYS A 21 -14.54 25.45 -74.05
CA CYS A 21 -15.87 25.32 -74.66
C CYS A 21 -15.88 24.17 -75.67
N GLY A 22 -16.78 23.21 -75.48
CA GLY A 22 -17.05 22.13 -76.44
C GLY A 22 -18.41 21.51 -76.13
N GLY A 23 -19.41 21.77 -76.97
CA GLY A 23 -20.77 21.25 -76.79
C GLY A 23 -21.13 20.19 -77.83
N GLY A 24 -22.10 19.32 -77.52
CA GLY A 24 -22.58 18.33 -78.49
C GLY A 24 -23.51 17.21 -77.97
N ALA A 25 -24.73 17.58 -77.56
CA ALA A 25 -26.01 16.85 -77.67
C ALA A 25 -26.15 15.30 -77.46
N SER A 26 -27.31 14.93 -76.86
CA SER A 26 -27.93 13.57 -76.83
C SER A 26 -27.22 12.55 -75.93
N SER A 27 -27.89 11.66 -75.17
CA SER A 27 -29.31 11.29 -74.99
C SER A 27 -29.55 10.89 -73.53
N GLY A 28 -30.80 10.91 -73.04
CA GLY A 28 -31.10 10.56 -71.64
C GLY A 28 -30.98 9.06 -71.34
N SER A 29 -30.55 8.76 -70.11
CA SER A 29 -30.73 7.48 -69.41
C SER A 29 -30.56 7.70 -67.90
N ASP A 30 -31.62 7.39 -67.16
CA ASP A 30 -31.65 6.98 -65.74
C ASP A 30 -30.87 7.81 -64.70
N ASP A 31 -31.60 8.66 -63.96
CA ASP A 31 -31.22 9.14 -62.63
C ASP A 31 -31.19 7.94 -61.65
N ALA A 32 -30.09 7.20 -61.65
CA ALA A 32 -29.73 6.38 -60.49
C ALA A 32 -29.14 7.30 -59.42
N PRO A 33 -29.65 7.32 -58.18
CA PRO A 33 -29.03 8.09 -57.12
C PRO A 33 -27.67 7.47 -56.80
N THR A 34 -26.60 8.14 -57.19
CA THR A 34 -25.27 7.86 -56.64
C THR A 34 -25.27 8.28 -55.18
N THR A 35 -25.39 7.32 -54.27
CA THR A 35 -24.91 7.49 -52.91
C THR A 35 -23.42 7.82 -53.00
N GLU A 36 -23.08 9.08 -52.76
CA GLU A 36 -21.73 9.45 -52.35
C GLU A 36 -21.48 8.70 -51.04
N GLU A 37 -20.51 7.78 -51.02
CA GLU A 37 -20.04 7.21 -49.77
C GLU A 37 -19.43 8.36 -48.96
N GLU A 38 -19.91 8.59 -47.73
CA GLU A 38 -19.24 9.51 -46.81
C GLU A 38 -17.87 8.92 -46.46
N ILE A 39 -16.83 9.48 -47.11
CA ILE A 39 -15.44 9.10 -46.87
C ILE A 39 -15.02 9.73 -45.54
N ASP A 40 -15.19 8.97 -44.46
CA ASP A 40 -14.65 9.33 -43.17
C ASP A 40 -13.14 9.15 -43.10
N ASN A 41 -12.47 10.12 -42.49
CA ASN A 41 -11.04 10.10 -42.20
C ASN A 41 -10.73 10.64 -40.78
N GLU A 42 -11.76 10.96 -39.99
CA GLU A 42 -11.58 11.27 -38.57
C GLU A 42 -11.44 9.97 -37.79
N PHE A 43 -10.83 10.03 -36.61
CA PHE A 43 -10.53 8.84 -35.81
C PHE A 43 -11.45 8.79 -34.60
N PRO A 44 -12.04 7.62 -34.27
CA PRO A 44 -12.96 7.51 -33.16
C PRO A 44 -12.23 7.73 -31.82
N THR A 45 -12.97 8.20 -30.82
CA THR A 45 -12.47 8.59 -29.50
C THR A 45 -13.08 7.75 -28.39
N ALA A 46 -12.41 7.67 -27.24
CA ALA A 46 -12.90 6.96 -26.06
C ALA A 46 -12.63 7.72 -24.77
N ASN A 47 -13.41 7.41 -23.73
CA ASN A 47 -13.10 7.77 -22.35
C ASN A 47 -13.38 6.58 -21.42
N ILE A 48 -12.49 6.33 -20.46
CA ILE A 48 -12.73 5.38 -19.37
C ILE A 48 -13.48 6.14 -18.26
N THR A 49 -14.65 5.62 -17.85
CA THR A 49 -15.43 6.15 -16.73
C THR A 49 -15.22 5.34 -15.44
N PHE A 50 -14.89 4.06 -15.57
CA PHE A 50 -14.42 3.22 -14.47
C PHE A 50 -13.33 2.25 -14.97
N PRO A 51 -12.14 2.20 -14.33
CA PRO A 51 -11.73 2.98 -13.16
C PRO A 51 -11.64 4.48 -13.45
N SER A 52 -11.93 5.31 -12.45
CA SER A 52 -12.05 6.77 -12.63
C SER A 52 -10.73 7.55 -12.43
N SER A 53 -9.67 6.88 -11.96
CA SER A 53 -8.36 7.49 -11.71
C SER A 53 -7.25 6.44 -11.81
N ASN A 54 -6.06 6.87 -12.24
CA ASN A 54 -4.89 6.00 -12.35
C ASN A 54 -4.41 5.50 -10.97
N GLY A 55 -3.89 4.27 -10.91
CA GLY A 55 -3.35 3.69 -9.67
C GLY A 55 -4.41 3.31 -8.62
N LEU A 56 -5.65 3.03 -9.05
CA LEU A 56 -6.66 2.44 -8.19
C LEU A 56 -6.32 0.99 -7.86
N TRP A 57 -6.73 0.52 -6.69
CA TRP A 57 -6.43 -0.82 -6.17
C TRP A 57 -7.69 -1.71 -6.19
N SER A 58 -7.53 -2.98 -6.59
CA SER A 58 -8.60 -3.99 -6.67
C SER A 58 -8.18 -5.29 -5.98
N ASP A 59 -9.04 -5.82 -5.10
CA ASP A 59 -8.91 -7.15 -4.46
C ASP A 59 -9.66 -8.25 -5.24
N LYS A 60 -9.84 -8.04 -6.55
CA LYS A 60 -10.55 -8.95 -7.45
C LYS A 60 -9.69 -9.23 -8.67
N GLU A 61 -9.46 -10.52 -8.94
CA GLU A 61 -8.85 -11.04 -10.18
C GLU A 61 -9.51 -10.47 -11.45
N GLN A 62 -10.81 -10.17 -11.41
CA GLN A 62 -11.55 -9.67 -12.56
C GLN A 62 -12.17 -8.29 -12.31
N LEU A 63 -11.92 -7.38 -13.25
CA LEU A 63 -12.41 -6.00 -13.24
C LEU A 63 -13.34 -5.76 -14.43
N THR A 64 -14.51 -5.15 -14.19
CA THR A 64 -15.35 -4.63 -15.27
C THR A 64 -14.98 -3.18 -15.55
N VAL A 65 -14.19 -2.95 -16.59
CA VAL A 65 -13.87 -1.63 -17.13
C VAL A 65 -15.09 -1.07 -17.84
N ARG A 66 -15.37 0.22 -17.70
CA ARG A 66 -16.50 0.91 -18.34
C ARG A 66 -16.07 2.24 -18.94
N GLY A 67 -16.77 2.67 -19.97
CA GLY A 67 -16.49 3.92 -20.63
C GLY A 67 -17.55 4.37 -21.63
N SER A 68 -17.15 5.31 -22.46
CA SER A 68 -17.90 5.82 -23.61
C SER A 68 -16.99 5.88 -24.83
N ALA A 69 -17.56 5.74 -26.03
CA ALA A 69 -16.86 5.99 -27.28
C ALA A 69 -17.71 6.90 -28.18
N SER A 70 -17.04 7.66 -29.04
CA SER A 70 -17.71 8.61 -29.93
C SER A 70 -16.93 8.84 -31.21
N ASP A 71 -17.68 9.03 -32.29
CA ASP A 71 -17.22 9.20 -33.65
C ASP A 71 -18.21 10.12 -34.39
N ASN A 72 -17.78 10.77 -35.48
CA ASN A 72 -18.62 11.67 -36.27
C ASN A 72 -19.64 10.93 -37.17
N ILE A 73 -19.38 9.68 -37.54
CA ILE A 73 -20.35 8.82 -38.23
C ILE A 73 -20.85 7.71 -37.29
N LYS A 74 -20.01 6.73 -36.95
CA LYS A 74 -20.39 5.60 -36.08
C LYS A 74 -19.19 4.76 -35.62
N VAL A 75 -19.11 4.55 -34.31
CA VAL A 75 -18.28 3.49 -33.69
C VAL A 75 -18.89 2.11 -33.96
N VAL A 76 -18.06 1.13 -34.36
CA VAL A 76 -18.49 -0.27 -34.56
C VAL A 76 -17.78 -1.29 -33.69
N SER A 77 -16.62 -0.95 -33.10
CA SER A 77 -16.00 -1.81 -32.09
C SER A 77 -15.22 -1.02 -31.04
N VAL A 78 -15.25 -1.53 -29.81
CA VAL A 78 -14.38 -1.10 -28.70
C VAL A 78 -13.73 -2.35 -28.13
N ARG A 79 -12.42 -2.29 -27.86
CA ARG A 79 -11.63 -3.38 -27.27
C ARG A 79 -10.81 -2.85 -26.10
N VAL A 80 -10.73 -3.63 -25.03
CA VAL A 80 -9.99 -3.30 -23.81
C VAL A 80 -8.97 -4.40 -23.56
N ASN A 81 -7.67 -4.10 -23.67
CA ASN A 81 -6.59 -5.10 -23.67
C ASN A 81 -6.84 -6.26 -24.65
N GLY A 82 -7.43 -5.98 -25.82
CA GLY A 82 -7.79 -6.97 -26.83
C GLY A 82 -9.10 -7.74 -26.57
N ILE A 83 -9.75 -7.56 -25.42
CA ILE A 83 -11.06 -8.14 -25.10
C ILE A 83 -12.16 -7.23 -25.68
N GLU A 84 -13.08 -7.80 -26.46
CA GLU A 84 -14.21 -7.04 -27.01
C GLU A 84 -15.15 -6.53 -25.91
N ALA A 85 -15.49 -5.25 -25.97
CA ALA A 85 -16.45 -4.63 -25.08
C ALA A 85 -17.89 -4.91 -25.52
N SER A 86 -18.78 -5.05 -24.55
CA SER A 86 -20.23 -5.10 -24.73
C SER A 86 -20.85 -3.71 -24.63
N SER A 87 -21.92 -3.49 -25.41
CA SER A 87 -22.68 -2.24 -25.49
C SER A 87 -24.11 -2.57 -25.95
N ASP A 88 -25.11 -1.89 -25.37
CA ASP A 88 -26.52 -1.94 -25.79
C ASP A 88 -26.96 -0.68 -26.58
N ASN A 89 -26.07 0.31 -26.74
CA ASN A 89 -26.35 1.62 -27.34
C ASN A 89 -25.24 2.09 -28.31
N ASP A 90 -24.90 1.27 -29.30
CA ASP A 90 -23.96 1.61 -30.38
C ASP A 90 -22.61 2.23 -29.89
N PHE A 91 -22.12 1.74 -28.74
CA PHE A 91 -20.89 2.14 -28.05
C PHE A 91 -20.85 3.56 -27.46
N GLU A 92 -21.97 4.31 -27.44
CA GLU A 92 -22.12 5.52 -26.61
C GLU A 92 -21.70 5.24 -25.16
N THR A 93 -22.05 4.05 -24.65
CA THR A 93 -21.47 3.47 -23.44
C THR A 93 -21.02 2.03 -23.69
N TRP A 94 -19.94 1.62 -23.03
CA TRP A 94 -19.40 0.27 -23.18
C TRP A 94 -18.86 -0.28 -21.87
N GLN A 95 -18.79 -1.62 -21.78
CA GLN A 95 -18.11 -2.31 -20.70
C GLN A 95 -17.37 -3.57 -21.18
N ALA A 96 -16.18 -3.81 -20.64
CA ALA A 96 -15.39 -5.01 -20.87
C ALA A 96 -14.97 -5.63 -19.54
N LYS A 97 -14.95 -6.96 -19.45
CA LYS A 97 -14.44 -7.67 -18.27
C LYS A 97 -13.02 -8.12 -18.55
N ILE A 98 -12.06 -7.55 -17.83
CA ILE A 98 -10.64 -7.92 -17.93
C ILE A 98 -10.24 -8.76 -16.72
N THR A 99 -9.22 -9.60 -16.91
CA THR A 99 -8.42 -10.15 -15.80
C THR A 99 -7.33 -9.14 -15.45
N LEU A 100 -7.11 -8.93 -14.16
CA LEU A 100 -5.96 -8.18 -13.65
C LEU A 100 -4.79 -9.15 -13.44
N GLU A 101 -3.58 -8.69 -13.73
CA GLU A 101 -2.36 -9.37 -13.36
C GLU A 101 -2.16 -9.29 -11.84
N GLU A 102 -1.98 -10.45 -11.22
CA GLU A 102 -1.89 -10.59 -9.77
C GLU A 102 -0.59 -9.97 -9.23
N GLY A 103 -0.70 -9.19 -8.14
CA GLY A 103 0.44 -8.56 -7.49
C GLY A 103 1.15 -7.45 -8.29
N SER A 104 0.64 -7.07 -9.48
CA SER A 104 1.23 -6.05 -10.36
C SER A 104 0.27 -4.90 -10.69
N THR A 105 0.78 -3.92 -11.44
CA THR A 105 -0.01 -2.86 -12.07
C THR A 105 -0.45 -3.30 -13.46
N THR A 106 -1.72 -3.68 -13.60
CA THR A 106 -2.33 -3.96 -14.91
C THR A 106 -2.55 -2.66 -15.67
N ALA A 107 -1.82 -2.47 -16.78
CA ALA A 107 -2.11 -1.40 -17.73
C ALA A 107 -3.36 -1.76 -18.55
N ILE A 108 -4.35 -0.87 -18.54
CA ILE A 108 -5.60 -0.99 -19.30
C ILE A 108 -5.52 0.00 -20.46
N ASN A 109 -5.64 -0.50 -21.68
CA ASN A 109 -5.68 0.29 -22.91
C ASN A 109 -6.96 0.02 -23.70
N VAL A 110 -7.56 1.08 -24.22
CA VAL A 110 -8.79 1.06 -25.02
C VAL A 110 -8.47 1.34 -26.48
N GLU A 111 -8.85 0.40 -27.35
CA GLU A 111 -8.85 0.52 -28.80
C GLU A 111 -10.29 0.73 -29.30
N VAL A 112 -10.49 1.62 -30.28
CA VAL A 112 -11.80 1.88 -30.89
C VAL A 112 -11.68 1.93 -32.41
N THR A 113 -12.66 1.37 -33.11
CA THR A 113 -12.76 1.37 -34.59
C THR A 113 -14.14 1.88 -35.04
N ASP A 114 -14.15 2.72 -36.07
CA ASP A 114 -15.35 3.26 -36.71
C ASP A 114 -15.89 2.36 -37.85
N VAL A 115 -17.02 2.74 -38.45
CA VAL A 115 -17.65 1.99 -39.55
C VAL A 115 -16.86 2.03 -40.87
N ASN A 116 -15.95 2.99 -41.03
CA ASN A 116 -15.08 3.16 -42.20
C ASN A 116 -13.73 2.43 -42.06
N GLY A 117 -13.40 1.95 -40.87
CA GLY A 117 -12.17 1.22 -40.53
C GLY A 117 -11.07 2.06 -39.85
N ASN A 118 -11.28 3.36 -39.60
CA ASN A 118 -10.30 4.16 -38.86
C ASN A 118 -10.24 3.67 -37.41
N THR A 119 -9.03 3.49 -36.88
CA THR A 119 -8.82 2.82 -35.59
C THR A 119 -7.87 3.61 -34.69
N SER A 120 -8.36 3.97 -33.51
CA SER A 120 -7.59 4.60 -32.44
C SER A 120 -7.07 3.54 -31.47
N ALA A 121 -5.85 3.06 -31.68
CA ALA A 121 -5.23 1.98 -30.91
C ALA A 121 -4.92 2.31 -29.44
N ASN A 122 -4.93 3.60 -29.05
CA ASN A 122 -4.75 4.06 -27.67
C ASN A 122 -5.72 5.21 -27.37
N ALA A 123 -7.02 4.97 -27.57
CA ALA A 123 -8.07 5.98 -27.42
C ALA A 123 -8.22 6.47 -25.97
N ALA A 124 -7.97 5.59 -24.99
CA ALA A 124 -7.85 5.92 -23.57
C ALA A 124 -7.02 4.87 -22.84
N SER A 125 -6.33 5.23 -21.75
CA SER A 125 -5.57 4.28 -20.93
C SER A 125 -5.55 4.63 -19.44
N ILE A 126 -5.40 3.61 -18.58
CA ILE A 126 -5.33 3.74 -17.12
C ILE A 126 -4.64 2.51 -16.50
N GLY A 127 -3.93 2.68 -15.39
CA GLY A 127 -3.35 1.57 -14.61
C GLY A 127 -4.22 1.21 -13.40
N VAL A 128 -4.33 -0.09 -13.11
CA VAL A 128 -5.00 -0.64 -11.92
C VAL A 128 -4.10 -1.66 -11.25
N ASN A 129 -3.96 -1.54 -9.94
CA ASN A 129 -3.09 -2.38 -9.13
C ASN A 129 -3.93 -3.52 -8.55
N SER A 130 -3.52 -4.78 -8.75
CA SER A 130 -4.19 -5.93 -8.13
C SER A 130 -3.53 -6.33 -6.81
N TYR A 131 -4.32 -6.78 -5.84
CA TYR A 131 -3.80 -7.60 -4.76
C TYR A 131 -3.43 -9.00 -5.29
N ASP A 132 -2.48 -9.64 -4.60
CA ASP A 132 -2.34 -11.10 -4.52
C ASP A 132 -3.37 -11.56 -3.49
N ASP A 133 -4.28 -12.44 -3.91
CA ASP A 133 -5.43 -12.83 -3.13
C ASP A 133 -5.07 -14.01 -2.22
N PHE A 134 -4.65 -13.76 -0.97
CA PHE A 134 -5.12 -14.57 0.17
C PHE A 134 -4.86 -13.94 1.56
N TYR A 135 -5.86 -14.11 2.43
CA TYR A 135 -6.05 -13.54 3.77
C TYR A 135 -5.05 -13.96 4.89
N SER A 136 -3.76 -14.18 4.60
CA SER A 136 -2.76 -14.60 5.61
C SER A 136 -1.45 -13.82 5.62
N TYR A 137 -1.15 -13.06 4.57
CA TYR A 137 0.18 -12.47 4.33
C TYR A 137 0.31 -10.99 4.71
N ARG A 138 -0.67 -10.15 4.38
CA ARG A 138 -0.63 -8.69 4.68
C ARG A 138 -1.02 -8.31 6.12
N LEU A 139 -1.14 -9.30 7.00
CA LEU A 139 -1.51 -9.16 8.42
C LEU A 139 -0.37 -8.59 9.29
N TYR A 140 0.81 -8.38 8.71
CA TYR A 140 1.95 -7.72 9.32
C TYR A 140 2.44 -6.69 8.31
N THR A 141 2.35 -5.42 8.70
CA THR A 141 2.75 -4.26 7.90
C THR A 141 3.92 -3.60 8.63
N PRO A 142 5.17 -3.93 8.25
CA PRO A 142 6.36 -3.42 8.94
C PRO A 142 6.35 -1.90 9.04
N LEU A 143 6.86 -1.40 10.16
CA LEU A 143 7.03 0.01 10.42
C LEU A 143 8.52 0.37 10.41
N ALA A 144 8.85 1.53 9.85
CA ALA A 144 10.13 2.17 10.01
C ALA A 144 9.94 3.68 10.29
N PHE A 145 10.94 4.35 10.85
CA PHE A 145 10.83 5.77 11.24
C PHE A 145 12.13 6.52 10.95
N ASP A 146 12.03 7.57 10.14
CA ASP A 146 13.07 8.58 9.93
C ASP A 146 12.85 9.70 10.94
N SER A 147 13.68 9.75 11.98
CA SER A 147 13.56 10.74 13.05
C SER A 147 14.06 12.12 12.63
N ASP A 148 14.95 12.19 11.63
CA ASP A 148 15.46 13.47 11.11
C ASP A 148 14.35 14.25 10.38
N ARG A 149 13.46 13.53 9.69
CA ARG A 149 12.35 14.10 8.90
C ARG A 149 10.99 14.03 9.60
N ASN A 150 10.91 13.35 10.75
CA ASN A 150 9.66 13.07 11.44
C ASN A 150 8.64 12.33 10.55
N LEU A 151 9.14 11.35 9.78
CA LEU A 151 8.39 10.55 8.82
C LEU A 151 8.40 9.08 9.25
N ALA A 152 7.22 8.49 9.41
CA ALA A 152 7.08 7.05 9.56
C ALA A 152 6.74 6.40 8.21
N TYR A 153 7.12 5.14 8.06
CA TYR A 153 6.91 4.38 6.84
C TYR A 153 6.19 3.07 7.16
N THR A 154 5.12 2.79 6.44
CA THR A 154 4.46 1.48 6.44
C THR A 154 4.84 0.75 5.17
N PHE A 155 4.97 -0.57 5.23
CA PHE A 155 5.12 -1.41 4.04
C PHE A 155 3.89 -2.32 3.86
N ASN A 156 3.63 -2.75 2.62
CA ASN A 156 2.46 -3.53 2.17
C ASN A 156 1.08 -2.84 2.32
N PRO A 157 0.85 -1.66 1.70
CA PRO A 157 1.68 -1.00 0.69
C PRO A 157 2.67 0.01 1.28
N THR A 158 3.70 0.36 0.51
CA THR A 158 4.65 1.42 0.88
C THR A 158 3.96 2.77 0.98
N ARG A 159 4.00 3.38 2.16
CA ARG A 159 3.50 4.74 2.42
C ARG A 159 4.47 5.49 3.31
N GLU A 160 4.55 6.77 3.07
CA GLU A 160 5.16 7.76 3.95
C GLU A 160 4.05 8.43 4.77
N LEU A 161 4.27 8.56 6.07
CA LEU A 161 3.35 9.10 7.05
C LEU A 161 4.02 10.28 7.75
N ASN A 162 3.62 11.50 7.40
CA ASN A 162 4.17 12.71 7.98
C ASN A 162 3.46 13.02 9.31
N LEU A 163 4.22 12.96 10.41
CA LEU A 163 3.67 13.05 11.78
C LEU A 163 3.35 14.49 12.21
N GLU A 164 3.93 15.50 11.58
CA GLU A 164 3.64 16.92 11.84
C GLU A 164 2.30 17.35 11.23
N THR A 165 2.06 16.93 10.00
CA THR A 165 0.87 17.32 9.21
C THR A 165 -0.28 16.31 9.31
N MET A 166 0.00 15.11 9.84
CA MET A 166 -0.93 13.98 9.90
C MET A 166 -1.49 13.65 8.51
N GLN A 167 -0.59 13.49 7.54
CA GLN A 167 -0.89 13.15 6.14
C GLN A 167 -0.13 11.90 5.72
N GLU A 168 -0.78 11.05 4.91
CA GLU A 168 -0.12 9.95 4.23
C GLU A 168 0.15 10.31 2.76
N ARG A 169 1.27 9.80 2.23
CA ARG A 169 1.65 9.83 0.82
C ARG A 169 1.99 8.41 0.39
N HIS A 170 1.43 7.95 -0.72
CA HIS A 170 1.86 6.69 -1.30
C HIS A 170 3.27 6.84 -1.90
N VAL A 171 4.13 5.86 -1.66
CA VAL A 171 5.45 5.76 -2.30
C VAL A 171 5.31 4.72 -3.41
N ASP A 172 5.30 5.20 -4.65
CA ASP A 172 5.36 4.36 -5.83
C ASP A 172 6.71 3.63 -5.85
N SER A 173 6.68 2.31 -5.69
CA SER A 173 7.85 1.47 -5.49
C SER A 173 7.52 0.01 -5.79
N GLU A 174 8.45 -0.73 -6.38
CA GLU A 174 8.39 -2.18 -6.65
C GLU A 174 8.50 -3.04 -5.35
N LEU A 175 8.21 -2.43 -4.19
CA LEU A 175 8.34 -3.01 -2.86
C LEU A 175 7.01 -3.64 -2.40
N SER A 176 6.70 -4.79 -3.00
CA SER A 176 5.66 -5.71 -2.55
C SER A 176 6.20 -6.73 -1.52
N ASP A 177 5.31 -7.31 -0.71
CA ASP A 177 5.58 -8.37 0.29
C ASP A 177 6.83 -8.16 1.17
N VAL A 178 7.01 -6.94 1.67
CA VAL A 178 8.07 -6.65 2.65
C VAL A 178 7.71 -7.30 3.99
N GLN A 179 8.48 -8.31 4.39
CA GLN A 179 8.27 -9.10 5.61
C GLN A 179 8.84 -8.46 6.87
N GLY A 180 9.77 -7.50 6.72
CA GLY A 180 10.43 -6.78 7.81
C GLY A 180 11.05 -5.49 7.33
N ALA A 181 11.13 -4.48 8.19
CA ALA A 181 11.72 -3.18 7.88
C ALA A 181 12.38 -2.55 9.11
N LYS A 182 13.49 -1.84 8.91
CA LYS A 182 14.10 -0.91 9.87
C LYS A 182 14.69 0.26 9.08
N PHE A 183 14.60 1.48 9.60
CA PHE A 183 15.33 2.62 9.05
C PHE A 183 16.59 2.87 9.88
N ASP A 184 17.71 3.06 9.19
CA ASP A 184 19.00 3.35 9.79
C ASP A 184 19.31 4.84 9.66
N GLN A 185 19.18 5.58 10.77
CA GLN A 185 19.48 7.02 10.78
C GLN A 185 20.93 7.32 10.33
N GLY A 186 21.87 6.39 10.58
CA GLY A 186 23.29 6.58 10.33
C GLY A 186 23.68 6.55 8.85
N SER A 187 23.07 5.66 8.06
CA SER A 187 23.24 5.63 6.60
C SER A 187 22.18 6.45 5.86
N GLY A 188 21.00 6.62 6.46
CA GLY A 188 19.81 7.13 5.80
C GLY A 188 19.10 6.10 4.93
N ASN A 189 19.42 4.81 5.03
CA ASN A 189 18.80 3.74 4.25
C ASN A 189 17.75 2.97 5.08
N PHE A 190 16.79 2.37 4.37
CA PHE A 190 15.96 1.29 4.90
C PHE A 190 16.67 -0.05 4.71
N TYR A 191 16.68 -0.87 5.74
CA TYR A 191 16.92 -2.31 5.62
C TYR A 191 15.58 -3.02 5.59
N LEU A 192 15.30 -3.73 4.49
CA LEU A 192 14.03 -4.41 4.23
C LEU A 192 14.26 -5.90 4.00
N ILE A 193 13.36 -6.74 4.48
CA ILE A 193 13.31 -8.16 4.08
C ILE A 193 12.18 -8.34 3.08
N LYS A 194 12.49 -8.84 1.88
CA LYS A 194 11.52 -9.14 0.80
C LYS A 194 11.98 -10.42 0.11
N ASN A 195 11.07 -11.34 -0.21
CA ASN A 195 11.40 -12.61 -0.88
C ASN A 195 12.53 -13.43 -0.22
N ASP A 196 12.63 -13.38 1.12
CA ASP A 196 13.72 -13.96 1.92
C ASP A 196 15.12 -13.33 1.70
N GLU A 197 15.21 -12.21 0.97
CA GLU A 197 16.43 -11.42 0.78
C GLU A 197 16.48 -10.26 1.78
N LEU A 198 17.69 -9.81 2.14
CA LEU A 198 17.90 -8.54 2.83
C LEU A 198 18.29 -7.48 1.80
N LEU A 199 17.52 -6.40 1.73
CA LEU A 199 17.70 -5.27 0.83
C LEU A 199 18.15 -4.04 1.63
N SER A 200 19.05 -3.24 1.05
CA SER A 200 19.30 -1.85 1.43
C SER A 200 18.63 -0.96 0.39
N VAL A 201 17.76 -0.06 0.83
CA VAL A 201 17.04 0.89 -0.02
C VAL A 201 17.32 2.31 0.45
N ASP A 202 17.69 3.22 -0.44
CA ASP A 202 17.97 4.60 -0.03
C ASP A 202 16.71 5.34 0.45
N ARG A 203 16.91 6.45 1.18
CA ARG A 203 15.85 7.28 1.77
C ARG A 203 14.75 7.70 0.78
N GLU A 204 15.10 7.87 -0.50
CA GLU A 204 14.21 8.35 -1.55
C GLU A 204 13.64 7.21 -2.42
N PHE A 205 13.94 5.94 -2.11
CA PHE A 205 13.49 4.74 -2.83
C PHE A 205 13.93 4.67 -4.31
N ASN A 206 15.02 5.36 -4.69
CA ASN A 206 15.54 5.39 -6.06
C ASN A 206 16.48 4.22 -6.37
N THR A 207 17.08 3.62 -5.34
CA THR A 207 18.12 2.59 -5.42
C THR A 207 17.80 1.48 -4.43
N ILE A 208 17.84 0.25 -4.93
CA ILE A 208 17.62 -0.98 -4.16
C ILE A 208 18.84 -1.87 -4.40
N GLU A 209 19.56 -2.20 -3.33
CA GLU A 209 20.72 -3.08 -3.34
C GLU A 209 20.39 -4.35 -2.55
N VAL A 210 20.68 -5.52 -3.13
CA VAL A 210 20.55 -6.80 -2.42
C VAL A 210 21.80 -6.99 -1.56
N ILE A 211 21.66 -6.87 -0.25
CA ILE A 211 22.74 -7.08 0.72
C ILE A 211 22.96 -8.56 0.98
N SER A 212 21.88 -9.35 1.08
CA SER A 212 21.98 -10.80 1.33
C SER A 212 20.94 -11.56 0.52
N ALA A 213 21.37 -12.14 -0.61
CA ALA A 213 20.53 -12.91 -1.53
C ALA A 213 20.16 -14.30 -0.99
N THR A 214 19.05 -14.84 -1.47
CA THR A 214 18.52 -16.15 -1.03
C THR A 214 19.23 -17.33 -1.71
N GLU A 215 19.68 -17.18 -2.95
CA GLU A 215 20.22 -18.29 -3.75
C GLU A 215 21.55 -18.86 -3.20
N ASP A 216 22.35 -18.02 -2.53
CA ASP A 216 23.67 -18.38 -2.00
C ASP A 216 23.64 -18.85 -0.52
N GLN A 217 22.47 -18.88 0.12
CA GLN A 217 22.36 -19.02 1.58
C GLN A 217 21.42 -20.17 2.01
N SER A 218 21.94 -21.11 2.81
CA SER A 218 21.13 -22.19 3.40
C SER A 218 20.24 -21.74 4.58
N LEU A 219 20.38 -20.49 5.01
CA LEU A 219 19.72 -19.91 6.17
C LEU A 219 18.69 -18.86 5.75
N SER A 220 17.42 -19.27 5.68
CA SER A 220 16.33 -18.36 5.34
C SER A 220 16.00 -17.39 6.48
N PHE A 221 15.58 -16.16 6.18
CA PHE A 221 14.98 -15.23 7.15
C PHE A 221 13.56 -15.67 7.57
N GLY A 222 12.72 -16.10 6.64
CA GLY A 222 11.36 -16.61 6.89
C GLY A 222 10.29 -15.56 6.64
N ARG A 223 9.27 -15.53 7.49
CA ARG A 223 8.08 -14.67 7.34
C ARG A 223 7.86 -13.85 8.60
N ARG A 224 7.33 -12.61 8.44
CA ARG A 224 7.08 -11.67 9.54
C ARG A 224 8.34 -11.47 10.38
N SER A 225 9.35 -10.91 9.74
CA SER A 225 10.69 -10.77 10.29
C SER A 225 10.84 -9.40 10.94
N HIS A 226 11.38 -9.35 12.15
CA HIS A 226 11.73 -8.10 12.81
C HIS A 226 13.23 -7.85 12.66
N ILE A 227 13.59 -6.63 12.24
CA ILE A 227 14.96 -6.22 11.96
C ILE A 227 15.40 -5.23 13.04
N SER A 228 16.53 -5.48 13.67
CA SER A 228 17.23 -4.50 14.50
C SER A 228 18.69 -4.41 14.08
N ILE A 229 19.32 -3.27 14.38
CA ILE A 229 20.71 -2.97 14.02
C ILE A 229 21.47 -2.76 15.33
N ASP A 230 22.59 -3.46 15.51
CA ASP A 230 23.55 -3.06 16.54
C ASP A 230 24.36 -1.88 15.99
N TYR A 231 24.14 -0.68 16.52
CA TYR A 231 24.85 0.52 16.05
C TYR A 231 26.33 0.55 16.45
N GLY A 232 26.75 -0.26 17.43
CA GLY A 232 28.14 -0.38 17.86
C GLY A 232 28.98 -1.26 16.93
N THR A 233 28.43 -2.40 16.50
CA THR A 233 29.13 -3.33 15.57
C THR A 233 28.76 -3.12 14.10
N ARG A 234 27.61 -2.47 13.84
CA ARG A 234 26.93 -2.34 12.53
C ARG A 234 26.31 -3.64 11.99
N ASP A 235 26.27 -4.69 12.80
CA ASP A 235 25.60 -5.94 12.42
C ASP A 235 24.07 -5.80 12.40
N ILE A 236 23.43 -6.51 11.49
CA ILE A 236 21.96 -6.55 11.36
C ILE A 236 21.45 -7.86 11.96
N TYR A 237 20.47 -7.77 12.85
CA TYR A 237 19.87 -8.92 13.51
C TYR A 237 18.42 -9.07 13.09
N VAL A 238 18.09 -10.27 12.64
CA VAL A 238 16.77 -10.65 12.16
C VAL A 238 16.19 -11.70 13.11
N GLN A 239 15.12 -11.32 13.80
CA GLN A 239 14.18 -12.24 14.44
C GLN A 239 13.09 -12.60 13.41
N SER A 240 12.51 -13.79 13.51
CA SER A 240 11.42 -14.20 12.61
C SER A 240 10.44 -15.16 13.27
N TYR A 241 9.21 -15.13 12.79
CA TYR A 241 8.05 -15.79 13.39
C TYR A 241 8.24 -17.31 13.51
N TYR A 242 7.98 -17.85 14.71
CA TYR A 242 8.25 -19.25 15.11
C TYR A 242 9.72 -19.73 15.04
N LYS A 243 10.70 -18.85 14.75
CA LYS A 243 12.12 -19.21 14.88
C LYS A 243 12.60 -18.87 16.29
N ASN A 244 13.10 -19.87 17.01
CA ASN A 244 13.65 -19.74 18.35
C ASN A 244 15.12 -19.27 18.37
N TYR A 245 15.55 -18.53 17.34
CA TYR A 245 16.93 -18.10 17.13
C TYR A 245 16.96 -16.78 16.34
N LEU A 246 18.05 -16.03 16.49
CA LEU A 246 18.34 -14.87 15.65
C LEU A 246 19.19 -15.28 14.45
N ILE A 247 19.03 -14.52 13.36
CA ILE A 247 19.95 -14.54 12.23
C ILE A 247 20.72 -13.23 12.28
N LYS A 248 22.03 -13.32 12.44
CA LYS A 248 22.94 -12.19 12.29
C LYS A 248 23.31 -12.07 10.81
N VAL A 249 23.41 -10.85 10.30
CA VAL A 249 23.86 -10.54 8.94
C VAL A 249 24.93 -9.46 9.01
N ASP A 250 26.09 -9.75 8.45
CA ASP A 250 27.12 -8.74 8.20
C ASP A 250 26.72 -7.95 6.94
N PRO A 251 26.43 -6.63 7.03
CA PRO A 251 26.00 -5.85 5.88
C PRO A 251 27.12 -5.58 4.86
N ALA A 252 28.38 -5.84 5.17
CA ALA A 252 29.51 -5.66 4.24
C ALA A 252 29.76 -6.89 3.36
N THR A 253 29.39 -8.08 3.82
CA THR A 253 29.58 -9.36 3.09
C THR A 253 28.28 -10.02 2.66
N GLY A 254 27.16 -9.70 3.31
CA GLY A 254 25.88 -10.37 3.11
C GLY A 254 25.77 -11.75 3.76
N GLU A 255 26.81 -12.20 4.48
CA GLU A 255 26.82 -13.53 5.10
C GLU A 255 25.79 -13.61 6.25
N ARG A 256 25.03 -14.72 6.29
CA ARG A 256 24.00 -14.98 7.29
C ARG A 256 24.53 -15.98 8.33
N GLU A 257 24.72 -15.55 9.57
CA GLU A 257 25.07 -16.43 10.69
C GLU A 257 23.83 -16.77 11.52
N LYS A 258 23.61 -18.06 11.76
CA LYS A 258 22.58 -18.50 12.72
C LYS A 258 23.16 -18.42 14.14
N ILE A 259 22.61 -17.53 14.95
CA ILE A 259 22.80 -17.59 16.40
C ILE A 259 22.11 -18.87 16.92
N SER A 260 22.67 -19.49 17.95
CA SER A 260 22.10 -20.69 18.57
C SER A 260 20.66 -20.46 19.07
N SER A 261 19.93 -21.56 19.31
CA SER A 261 18.61 -21.49 19.92
C SER A 261 18.65 -20.70 21.23
N ILE A 262 17.75 -19.72 21.39
CA ILE A 262 17.65 -18.89 22.58
C ILE A 262 17.01 -19.72 23.70
N THR A 263 17.66 -19.74 24.87
CA THR A 263 17.19 -20.47 26.06
C THR A 263 17.41 -19.63 27.32
N TYR A 264 16.66 -19.94 28.37
CA TYR A 264 16.99 -19.49 29.73
C TYR A 264 18.26 -20.21 30.24
N GLU A 265 18.86 -19.72 31.34
CA GLU A 265 20.05 -20.35 31.96
C GLU A 265 19.85 -21.82 32.37
N ASP A 266 18.61 -22.21 32.69
CA ASP A 266 18.23 -23.58 33.04
C ASP A 266 18.05 -24.51 31.81
N GLY A 267 18.28 -23.99 30.60
CA GLY A 267 18.15 -24.71 29.34
C GLY A 267 16.71 -24.85 28.81
N ARG A 268 15.70 -24.26 29.48
CA ARG A 268 14.35 -24.18 28.91
C ARG A 268 14.33 -23.28 27.68
N SER A 269 13.60 -23.70 26.65
CA SER A 269 13.28 -22.85 25.49
C SER A 269 12.40 -21.69 25.92
N VAL A 270 12.65 -20.51 25.35
CA VAL A 270 11.90 -19.26 25.62
C VAL A 270 10.54 -19.16 24.91
N GLY A 271 9.93 -20.31 24.61
CA GLY A 271 8.66 -20.40 23.86
C GLY A 271 8.80 -20.14 22.36
N ASN A 272 7.68 -19.78 21.73
CA ASN A 272 7.67 -19.25 20.37
C ASN A 272 7.90 -17.74 20.40
N PHE A 273 8.57 -17.23 19.37
CA PHE A 273 8.63 -15.79 19.12
C PHE A 273 7.61 -15.40 18.05
N ILE A 274 6.90 -14.33 18.34
CA ILE A 274 5.82 -13.77 17.52
C ILE A 274 6.07 -12.31 17.15
N GLY A 275 7.10 -11.72 17.77
CA GLY A 275 7.29 -10.29 17.82
C GLY A 275 8.74 -9.81 17.87
N GLY A 276 8.87 -8.53 18.12
CA GLY A 276 10.03 -7.71 17.86
C GLY A 276 11.31 -8.09 18.60
N ILE A 277 12.40 -7.82 17.91
CA ILE A 277 13.73 -7.57 18.45
C ILE A 277 13.98 -6.06 18.43
N GLU A 278 14.63 -5.52 19.46
CA GLU A 278 15.18 -4.17 19.44
C GLU A 278 16.54 -4.18 20.17
N ILE A 279 17.54 -3.52 19.59
CA ILE A 279 18.90 -3.43 20.12
C ILE A 279 19.21 -1.96 20.40
N VAL A 280 19.48 -1.64 21.66
CA VAL A 280 19.77 -0.26 22.10
C VAL A 280 20.99 -0.29 23.01
N ASP A 281 22.01 0.50 22.69
CA ASP A 281 23.27 0.60 23.46
C ASP A 281 23.93 -0.78 23.74
N GLY A 282 23.93 -1.66 22.73
CA GLY A 282 24.48 -3.03 22.82
C GLY A 282 23.63 -4.01 23.64
N ARG A 283 22.47 -3.61 24.17
CA ARG A 283 21.52 -4.47 24.89
C ARG A 283 20.48 -5.02 23.94
N PHE A 284 20.23 -6.34 24.00
CA PHE A 284 19.37 -7.07 23.08
C PHE A 284 18.03 -7.40 23.75
N PHE A 285 16.94 -6.81 23.29
CA PHE A 285 15.59 -7.05 23.82
C PHE A 285 14.72 -7.80 22.82
N LEU A 286 13.87 -8.70 23.33
CA LEU A 286 12.97 -9.55 22.55
C LEU A 286 11.63 -9.73 23.26
N VAL A 287 10.53 -9.90 22.51
CA VAL A 287 9.26 -10.39 23.06
C VAL A 287 8.93 -11.80 22.58
N SER A 288 8.60 -12.68 23.54
CA SER A 288 8.00 -13.99 23.29
C SER A 288 6.49 -13.95 23.54
N ASP A 289 5.81 -15.08 23.39
CA ASP A 289 4.40 -15.22 23.78
C ASP A 289 4.18 -14.87 25.28
N ASP A 290 5.14 -15.18 26.14
CA ASP A 290 5.00 -15.16 27.61
C ASP A 290 5.57 -13.89 28.28
N GLY A 291 6.41 -13.10 27.60
CA GLY A 291 7.07 -11.96 28.23
C GLY A 291 8.07 -11.16 27.39
N LEU A 292 8.59 -10.10 28.02
CA LEU A 292 9.73 -9.30 27.55
C LEU A 292 11.01 -9.90 28.11
N LEU A 293 11.99 -10.14 27.24
CA LEU A 293 13.26 -10.78 27.53
C LEU A 293 14.42 -9.85 27.17
N GLU A 294 15.52 -9.97 27.89
CA GLU A 294 16.83 -9.42 27.53
C GLU A 294 17.82 -10.58 27.28
N LEU A 295 18.62 -10.50 26.23
CA LEU A 295 19.68 -11.46 25.95
C LEU A 295 21.04 -10.94 26.38
N ASN A 296 21.85 -11.82 26.96
CA ASN A 296 23.29 -11.60 27.07
C ASN A 296 23.93 -11.89 25.70
N PRO A 297 24.63 -10.95 25.05
CA PRO A 297 25.20 -11.15 23.71
C PRO A 297 26.44 -12.07 23.67
N ASP A 298 27.09 -12.33 24.82
CA ASP A 298 28.23 -13.27 24.89
C ASP A 298 27.76 -14.73 24.96
N THR A 299 26.59 -15.00 25.54
CA THR A 299 26.07 -16.36 25.80
C THR A 299 24.78 -16.70 25.08
N TRP A 300 24.07 -15.70 24.56
CA TRP A 300 22.73 -15.77 23.98
C TRP A 300 21.65 -16.37 24.90
N LEU A 301 21.91 -16.37 26.21
CA LEU A 301 20.96 -16.75 27.24
C LEU A 301 20.00 -15.60 27.55
N ALA A 302 18.73 -15.93 27.71
CA ALA A 302 17.66 -14.99 28.00
C ALA A 302 17.44 -14.81 29.50
N THR A 303 17.23 -13.56 29.91
CA THR A 303 16.67 -13.17 31.21
C THR A 303 15.28 -12.58 31.00
N GLU A 304 14.29 -13.04 31.77
CA GLU A 304 12.93 -12.47 31.74
C GLU A 304 12.93 -11.12 32.48
N ILE A 305 12.47 -10.06 31.81
CA ILE A 305 12.38 -8.69 32.35
C ILE A 305 10.97 -8.40 32.84
N SER A 306 9.95 -8.92 32.15
CA SER A 306 8.54 -8.87 32.55
C SER A 306 7.81 -10.06 31.97
N GLY A 307 6.90 -10.66 32.74
CA GLY A 307 6.07 -11.77 32.30
C GLY A 307 5.21 -12.30 33.45
N SER A 308 4.69 -13.51 33.31
CA SER A 308 3.74 -14.08 34.28
C SER A 308 4.23 -14.14 35.73
N ASN A 309 5.56 -14.14 35.97
CA ASN A 309 6.17 -14.21 37.30
C ASN A 309 7.01 -12.97 37.67
N ILE A 310 7.12 -11.97 36.80
CA ILE A 310 7.98 -10.79 36.99
C ILE A 310 7.20 -9.52 36.64
N GLY A 311 7.22 -8.55 37.57
CA GLY A 311 6.40 -7.35 37.51
C GLY A 311 4.95 -7.55 37.97
N SER A 312 4.25 -6.45 38.12
CA SER A 312 2.81 -6.39 38.42
C SER A 312 2.03 -5.73 37.26
N GLY A 313 0.70 -5.79 37.32
CA GLY A 313 -0.20 -5.27 36.28
C GLY A 313 -0.75 -6.36 35.36
N ASP A 314 -1.56 -5.92 34.39
CA ASP A 314 -2.27 -6.79 33.44
C ASP A 314 -1.38 -7.86 32.81
N ASP A 315 -1.86 -9.10 32.74
CA ASP A 315 -1.16 -10.19 32.08
C ASP A 315 -1.06 -9.98 30.56
N PHE A 316 0.03 -10.46 29.98
CA PHE A 316 0.17 -10.59 28.53
C PHE A 316 -0.69 -11.75 28.03
N ILE A 317 -1.36 -11.57 26.90
CA ILE A 317 -2.05 -12.67 26.21
C ILE A 317 -1.13 -13.22 25.12
N ARG A 318 -0.53 -12.32 24.31
CA ARG A 318 0.44 -12.66 23.24
C ARG A 318 1.06 -11.39 22.66
N LEU A 319 2.34 -11.15 22.94
CA LEU A 319 3.07 -9.95 22.52
C LEU A 319 3.52 -10.00 21.06
N ALA A 320 3.68 -8.83 20.43
CA ALA A 320 4.16 -8.68 19.06
C ALA A 320 5.10 -7.49 18.85
N GLY A 321 4.62 -6.24 18.80
CA GLY A 321 5.50 -5.09 18.60
C GLY A 321 6.47 -4.90 19.78
N LEU A 322 7.67 -4.39 19.54
CA LEU A 322 8.60 -3.95 20.58
C LEU A 322 9.26 -2.63 20.19
N SER A 323 9.37 -1.70 21.15
CA SER A 323 10.21 -0.50 21.07
C SER A 323 10.78 -0.19 22.46
N ILE A 324 12.02 0.31 22.53
CA ILE A 324 12.78 0.46 23.77
C ILE A 324 13.18 1.92 23.97
N ASP A 325 12.78 2.49 25.11
CA ASP A 325 13.20 3.80 25.62
C ASP A 325 14.14 3.57 26.81
N LEU A 326 15.40 3.33 26.48
CA LEU A 326 16.43 3.03 27.48
C LEU A 326 16.74 4.22 28.40
N ILE A 327 16.47 5.45 27.94
CA ILE A 327 16.70 6.69 28.69
C ILE A 327 15.75 6.76 29.89
N ASN A 328 14.47 6.44 29.67
CA ASN A 328 13.46 6.41 30.74
C ASN A 328 13.31 5.03 31.41
N ASN A 329 14.09 4.03 30.99
CA ASN A 329 13.97 2.63 31.41
C ASN A 329 12.57 2.04 31.14
N LEU A 330 12.03 2.31 29.95
CA LEU A 330 10.73 1.83 29.50
C LEU A 330 10.86 0.96 28.25
N ALA A 331 9.99 -0.02 28.13
CA ALA A 331 9.69 -0.71 26.88
C ALA A 331 8.22 -0.52 26.53
N TYR A 332 7.93 -0.46 25.25
CA TYR A 332 6.56 -0.40 24.73
C TYR A 332 6.32 -1.61 23.84
N THR A 333 5.23 -2.33 24.10
CA THR A 333 4.86 -3.53 23.35
C THR A 333 3.37 -3.57 23.06
N THR A 334 3.00 -4.32 22.03
CA THR A 334 1.61 -4.55 21.65
C THR A 334 1.20 -5.98 21.92
N ASP A 335 0.01 -6.16 22.49
CA ASP A 335 -0.68 -7.44 22.49
C ASP A 335 -1.49 -7.59 21.20
N ILE A 336 -1.42 -8.76 20.57
CA ILE A 336 -2.16 -9.01 19.32
C ILE A 336 -3.68 -9.02 19.48
N HIS A 337 -4.25 -8.97 20.68
CA HIS A 337 -5.69 -8.89 20.83
C HIS A 337 -6.16 -7.45 20.76
N SER A 338 -5.70 -6.58 21.66
CA SER A 338 -6.20 -5.19 21.73
C SER A 338 -5.47 -4.26 22.70
N LYS A 339 -4.21 -4.49 23.10
CA LYS A 339 -3.55 -3.65 24.12
C LYS A 339 -2.20 -3.10 23.66
N VAL A 340 -1.88 -1.91 24.14
CA VAL A 340 -0.55 -1.33 24.13
C VAL A 340 -0.08 -1.20 25.57
N PHE A 341 1.09 -1.76 25.87
CA PHE A 341 1.69 -1.78 27.19
C PHE A 341 2.91 -0.87 27.27
N GLU A 342 3.02 -0.15 28.38
CA GLU A 342 4.25 0.39 28.96
C GLU A 342 4.78 -0.67 29.95
N ILE A 343 6.07 -1.00 29.86
CA ILE A 343 6.75 -1.92 30.78
C ILE A 343 7.95 -1.19 31.37
N ASN A 344 8.08 -1.20 32.68
CA ASN A 344 9.26 -0.67 33.36
C ASN A 344 10.41 -1.71 33.31
N LEU A 345 11.53 -1.36 32.68
CA LEU A 345 12.68 -2.25 32.47
C LEU A 345 13.44 -2.63 33.75
N VAL A 346 13.13 -2.03 34.91
CA VAL A 346 13.82 -2.29 36.19
C VAL A 346 12.98 -3.18 37.11
N SER A 347 11.66 -2.98 37.14
CA SER A 347 10.72 -3.73 38.00
C SER A 347 9.93 -4.80 37.27
N GLY A 348 9.86 -4.73 35.94
CA GLY A 348 8.95 -5.50 35.11
C GLY A 348 7.50 -5.03 35.16
N ASP A 349 7.17 -3.99 35.93
CA ASP A 349 5.80 -3.52 36.11
C ASP A 349 5.17 -3.06 34.78
N ARG A 350 3.90 -3.45 34.58
CA ARG A 350 3.13 -3.31 33.34
C ARG A 350 1.98 -2.34 33.53
N LYS A 351 1.78 -1.46 32.55
CA LYS A 351 0.67 -0.50 32.51
C LYS A 351 0.09 -0.50 31.10
N SER A 352 -1.22 -0.71 30.96
CA SER A 352 -1.86 -0.47 29.66
C SER A 352 -1.93 1.03 29.40
N ILE A 353 -1.36 1.48 28.27
CA ILE A 353 -1.47 2.86 27.79
C ILE A 353 -2.82 3.07 27.12
N SER A 354 -3.29 2.05 26.41
CA SER A 354 -4.43 2.13 25.50
C SER A 354 -4.95 0.73 25.17
N SER A 355 -6.27 0.51 25.27
CA SER A 355 -6.93 -0.78 25.01
C SER A 355 -8.15 -0.69 24.06
N GLY A 356 -8.46 -1.78 23.34
CA GLY A 356 -9.29 -1.75 22.13
C GLY A 356 -10.62 -1.01 22.24
N LEU A 357 -11.33 -1.17 23.35
CA LEU A 357 -12.69 -0.67 23.57
C LEU A 357 -12.77 0.77 24.13
N GLU A 358 -11.64 1.44 24.37
CA GLU A 358 -11.61 2.78 24.99
C GLU A 358 -11.91 3.95 24.04
N SER A 359 -12.27 3.68 22.78
CA SER A 359 -12.56 4.71 21.78
C SER A 359 -13.99 4.63 21.26
N ASP A 360 -14.80 5.64 21.59
CA ASP A 360 -16.14 5.87 21.01
C ASP A 360 -16.13 6.12 19.49
N ASN A 361 -14.95 6.37 18.90
CA ASN A 361 -14.77 6.46 17.45
C ASN A 361 -14.33 5.11 16.87
N GLU A 362 -15.23 4.47 16.12
CA GLU A 362 -15.02 3.18 15.45
C GLU A 362 -13.72 3.12 14.61
N ASN A 363 -13.28 4.25 14.03
CA ASN A 363 -12.07 4.29 13.20
C ASN A 363 -10.76 4.25 14.02
N LEU A 364 -10.84 4.36 15.35
CA LEU A 364 -9.70 4.35 16.27
C LEU A 364 -9.74 3.12 17.22
N ILE A 365 -10.69 2.20 17.01
CA ILE A 365 -10.74 0.90 17.70
C ILE A 365 -9.58 0.03 17.19
N PHE A 366 -8.91 -0.68 18.10
CA PHE A 366 -8.01 -1.74 17.71
C PHE A 366 -8.81 -2.94 17.21
N SER A 367 -8.94 -3.09 15.88
CA SER A 367 -9.11 -4.42 15.32
C SER A 367 -7.88 -5.26 15.67
N THR A 368 -8.06 -6.57 15.81
CA THR A 368 -7.02 -7.49 16.26
C THR A 368 -5.72 -7.44 15.44
N ALA A 369 -4.67 -8.00 16.04
CA ALA A 369 -3.27 -8.01 15.66
C ALA A 369 -2.65 -6.62 15.47
N LEU A 370 -2.20 -6.09 16.58
CA LEU A 370 -1.26 -4.97 16.63
C LEU A 370 0.15 -5.53 16.40
N SER A 371 0.68 -5.43 15.18
CA SER A 371 1.93 -6.11 14.78
C SER A 371 3.20 -5.28 14.90
N GLY A 372 3.08 -3.95 14.89
CA GLY A 372 4.21 -3.02 14.89
C GLY A 372 3.98 -1.87 15.85
N ILE A 373 5.04 -1.48 16.55
CA ILE A 373 5.08 -0.30 17.42
C ILE A 373 6.43 0.41 17.26
N ILE A 374 6.41 1.74 17.24
CA ILE A 374 7.61 2.59 17.28
C ILE A 374 7.37 3.72 18.29
N ASP A 375 8.33 3.94 19.18
CA ASP A 375 8.39 5.15 19.99
C ASP A 375 8.85 6.36 19.17
N VAL A 376 8.07 7.44 19.23
CA VAL A 376 8.35 8.73 18.57
C VAL A 376 8.30 9.90 19.57
N GLY A 377 8.69 9.66 20.83
CA GLY A 377 8.89 10.69 21.86
C GLY A 377 7.74 10.78 22.85
N GLU A 378 6.78 11.66 22.62
CA GLU A 378 5.57 11.79 23.48
C GLU A 378 4.43 10.84 23.05
N SER A 379 4.65 10.12 21.95
CA SER A 379 3.65 9.25 21.32
C SER A 379 4.26 7.95 20.80
N LEU A 380 3.39 6.99 20.53
CA LEU A 380 3.71 5.70 19.93
C LEU A 380 2.99 5.61 18.58
N ILE A 381 3.68 5.14 17.55
CA ILE A 381 3.06 4.72 16.29
C ILE A 381 2.73 3.25 16.41
N VAL A 382 1.48 2.87 16.14
CA VAL A 382 1.00 1.49 16.21
C VAL A 382 0.25 1.11 14.94
N ASN A 383 0.55 -0.05 14.36
CA ASN A 383 -0.16 -0.58 13.19
C ASN A 383 -1.20 -1.65 13.61
N SER A 384 -2.45 -1.49 13.17
CA SER A 384 -3.54 -2.47 13.36
C SER A 384 -3.86 -3.17 12.04
N SER A 385 -3.65 -4.49 12.02
CA SER A 385 -3.27 -5.16 10.77
C SER A 385 -4.28 -6.17 10.21
N PHE A 386 -5.28 -6.65 10.96
CA PHE A 386 -6.19 -7.69 10.44
C PHE A 386 -7.38 -7.18 9.61
N LEU A 387 -7.94 -6.00 9.90
CA LEU A 387 -9.20 -5.54 9.26
C LEU A 387 -9.17 -4.07 8.84
N THR A 388 -8.62 -3.19 9.67
CA THR A 388 -8.63 -1.76 9.41
C THR A 388 -7.46 -1.32 8.52
N GLY A 389 -6.26 -1.87 8.75
CA GLY A 389 -5.03 -1.40 8.10
C GLY A 389 -4.72 0.04 8.52
N HIS A 390 -4.97 0.37 9.79
CA HIS A 390 -4.82 1.70 10.35
C HIS A 390 -3.48 1.82 11.10
N THR A 391 -2.72 2.85 10.74
CA THR A 391 -1.57 3.32 11.52
C THR A 391 -2.02 4.49 12.39
N LEU A 392 -1.94 4.27 13.69
CA LEU A 392 -2.43 5.14 14.75
C LEU A 392 -1.24 5.80 15.45
N LEU A 393 -1.37 7.08 15.78
CA LEU A 393 -0.55 7.76 16.77
C LEU A 393 -1.28 7.66 18.12
N ILE A 394 -0.58 7.23 19.17
CA ILE A 394 -1.12 7.08 20.53
C ILE A 394 -0.31 7.96 21.46
N ASN A 395 -0.97 8.87 22.18
CA ASN A 395 -0.31 9.67 23.20
C ASN A 395 0.04 8.80 24.43
N LYS A 396 1.31 8.78 24.86
CA LYS A 396 1.77 7.93 25.98
C LYS A 396 1.14 8.30 27.32
N ARG A 397 0.80 9.58 27.52
CA ARG A 397 0.35 10.13 28.80
C ARG A 397 -1.11 9.79 29.10
N ASP A 398 -1.97 9.83 28.09
CA ASP A 398 -3.43 9.69 28.25
C ASP A 398 -4.09 8.67 27.31
N GLY A 399 -3.32 7.92 26.52
CA GLY A 399 -3.82 6.84 25.66
C GLY A 399 -4.63 7.31 24.44
N SER A 400 -4.82 8.62 24.29
CA SER A 400 -5.62 9.18 23.19
C SER A 400 -5.02 8.86 21.83
N ARG A 401 -5.89 8.59 20.84
CA ARG A 401 -5.52 8.09 19.52
C ARG A 401 -5.80 9.11 18.43
N ALA A 402 -4.92 9.19 17.44
CA ALA A 402 -5.16 9.90 16.19
C ALA A 402 -4.81 8.98 15.00
N LEU A 403 -5.62 9.01 13.95
CA LEU A 403 -5.34 8.28 12.72
C LEU A 403 -4.33 9.06 11.87
N ILE A 404 -3.17 8.45 11.58
CA ILE A 404 -2.17 9.02 10.68
C ILE A 404 -2.47 8.56 9.24
N SER A 405 -2.69 7.25 9.06
CA SER A 405 -2.98 6.66 7.75
C SER A 405 -4.41 6.96 7.32
N LYS A 406 -4.62 8.11 6.68
CA LYS A 406 -5.90 8.43 6.05
C LYS A 406 -6.11 7.56 4.82
N LYS A 407 -6.76 6.41 4.97
CA LYS A 407 -7.52 5.83 3.85
C LYS A 407 -8.34 6.96 3.23
N THR A 408 -8.21 7.16 1.93
CA THR A 408 -9.02 8.06 1.10
C THR A 408 -10.46 7.54 0.94
N ARG A 409 -11.08 7.14 2.05
CA ARG A 409 -12.52 6.96 2.18
C ARG A 409 -13.14 8.34 2.36
N GLY A 410 -14.26 8.59 1.69
CA GLY A 410 -15.11 9.74 2.00
C GLY A 410 -15.59 9.68 3.46
N LYS A 411 -16.24 10.73 3.94
CA LYS A 411 -16.80 10.82 5.31
C LYS A 411 -17.99 9.87 5.59
N GLY A 412 -18.10 8.78 4.83
CA GLY A 412 -19.14 7.76 4.98
C GLY A 412 -18.75 6.68 6.01
N PRO A 413 -19.72 5.83 6.41
CA PRO A 413 -19.50 4.75 7.35
C PRO A 413 -18.51 3.70 6.82
N LEU A 414 -17.94 2.89 7.73
CA LEU A 414 -17.08 1.79 7.37
C LEU A 414 -17.87 0.72 6.61
N LEU A 415 -17.54 0.52 5.33
CA LEU A 415 -18.04 -0.61 4.57
C LEU A 415 -17.30 -1.88 5.03
N SER A 416 -18.00 -2.75 5.74
CA SER A 416 -17.53 -4.05 6.25
C SER A 416 -17.95 -5.18 5.32
N THR A 417 -19.20 -5.14 4.86
CA THR A 417 -19.81 -6.13 3.97
C THR A 417 -20.86 -5.41 3.12
N THR A 418 -20.50 -5.09 1.88
CA THR A 418 -21.43 -4.51 0.91
C THR A 418 -22.28 -5.62 0.30
N SER A 419 -23.53 -5.72 0.70
CA SER A 419 -24.47 -6.70 0.16
C SER A 419 -25.03 -6.27 -1.20
N GLU A 420 -25.21 -4.96 -1.42
CA GLU A 420 -25.70 -4.42 -2.70
C GLU A 420 -25.16 -3.00 -2.98
N LEU A 421 -24.96 -2.69 -4.27
CA LEU A 421 -24.49 -1.39 -4.76
C LEU A 421 -25.46 -0.88 -5.84
N VAL A 422 -26.15 0.24 -5.57
CA VAL A 422 -27.13 0.83 -6.50
C VAL A 422 -26.73 2.26 -6.85
N TYR A 423 -26.65 2.58 -8.13
CA TYR A 423 -26.45 3.96 -8.58
C TYR A 423 -27.80 4.64 -8.80
N ASP A 424 -28.07 5.69 -8.02
CA ASP A 424 -29.25 6.55 -8.16
C ASP A 424 -28.96 7.60 -9.24
N GLU A 425 -29.38 7.31 -10.47
CA GLU A 425 -29.17 8.19 -11.62
C GLU A 425 -29.83 9.57 -11.49
N PHE A 426 -30.91 9.67 -10.72
CA PHE A 426 -31.64 10.94 -10.53
C PHE A 426 -30.90 11.87 -9.58
N ARG A 427 -30.32 11.32 -8.51
CA ARG A 427 -29.53 12.08 -7.52
C ARG A 427 -28.02 12.08 -7.80
N LYS A 428 -27.56 11.36 -8.83
CA LYS A 428 -26.15 11.18 -9.22
C LYS A 428 -25.27 10.72 -8.05
N GLN A 429 -25.76 9.75 -7.28
CA GLN A 429 -25.09 9.21 -6.09
C GLN A 429 -25.09 7.68 -6.11
N THR A 430 -24.08 7.07 -5.50
CA THR A 430 -24.05 5.62 -5.26
C THR A 430 -24.60 5.34 -3.86
N VAL A 431 -25.68 4.57 -3.78
CA VAL A 431 -26.23 4.03 -2.55
C VAL A 431 -25.60 2.67 -2.30
N ILE A 432 -25.16 2.44 -1.07
CA ILE A 432 -24.48 1.20 -0.66
C ILE A 432 -25.27 0.60 0.48
N LEU A 433 -25.77 -0.62 0.28
CA LEU A 433 -26.30 -1.44 1.37
C LEU A 433 -25.11 -2.11 2.04
N ASN A 434 -24.80 -1.62 3.24
CA ASN A 434 -23.75 -2.13 4.10
C ASN A 434 -24.42 -2.81 5.29
N ASP A 435 -24.12 -4.09 5.49
CA ASP A 435 -24.48 -4.76 6.74
C ASP A 435 -23.58 -4.21 7.84
N ILE A 436 -24.12 -3.26 8.60
CA ILE A 436 -23.54 -2.83 9.88
C ILE A 436 -23.69 -4.01 10.83
N TYR A 437 -22.62 -4.35 11.55
CA TYR A 437 -22.64 -5.33 12.63
C TYR A 437 -23.86 -5.11 13.53
N THR A 438 -24.75 -6.11 13.61
CA THR A 438 -25.78 -6.12 14.64
C THR A 438 -25.13 -6.51 15.96
N ASP A 439 -25.23 -5.65 16.98
CA ASP A 439 -24.81 -5.98 18.35
C ASP A 439 -25.44 -7.31 18.81
N SER A 440 -24.61 -8.25 19.28
CA SER A 440 -25.02 -9.51 19.89
C SER A 440 -24.06 -9.93 20.99
#